data_AF-A0A7C4AH33-F1
#
_entry.id   AF-A0A7C4AH33-F1
#
_cell.length_a   1.000
_cell.length_b   1.000
_cell.length_c   1.000
_cell.angle_alpha   90.00
_cell.angle_beta   90.00
_cell.angle_gamma   90.00
#
_symmetry.space_group_name_H-M   'P 1'
#
loop_
_entity.id
_entity.type
_entity.pdbx_description
1 polymer ?
#
loop_
_entity_poly.entity_id
_entity_poly.type
_entity_poly.pdbx_seq_one_letter_code
_entity_poly.pdbx_strand_id
1 'polypeptide(L)'
;QEFWRAQMQRCIRCYACRNACPMCVCRDHCIAQTRDPGWASQRDGVEDKFFFQMIHASHLAGRCTECGECERACPVNIPILLLKRKLNREMLDLFDYRAGVDPDAKPPLLSFKVEEERINERGW
;
A
#
# COMPACT_ATOMS: atom_id res chain seq x y z
N GLN A 1 -14.07 9.87 -5.38
CA GLN A 1 -14.12 8.40 -5.60
C GLN A 1 -14.02 8.04 -7.08
N GLU A 2 -14.63 8.83 -7.98
CA GLU A 2 -14.61 8.59 -9.43
C GLU A 2 -13.22 8.46 -10.06
N PHE A 3 -12.24 9.25 -9.62
CA PHE A 3 -10.86 9.17 -10.09
C PHE A 3 -10.28 7.74 -10.03
N TRP A 4 -10.33 7.09 -8.86
CA TRP A 4 -9.76 5.76 -8.69
C TRP A 4 -10.57 4.68 -9.42
N ARG A 5 -11.89 4.84 -9.52
CA ARG A 5 -12.74 3.99 -10.35
C ARG A 5 -12.26 4.02 -11.80
N ALA A 6 -12.05 5.21 -12.37
CA ALA A 6 -11.53 5.38 -13.73
C ALA A 6 -10.12 4.79 -13.91
N GLN A 7 -9.22 4.97 -12.94
CA GLN A 7 -7.89 4.36 -13.00
C GLN A 7 -7.95 2.82 -12.95
N MET A 8 -8.80 2.26 -12.09
CA MET A 8 -8.91 0.80 -11.94
C MET A 8 -9.66 0.15 -13.12
N GLN A 9 -10.52 0.87 -13.84
CA GLN A 9 -11.08 0.40 -15.12
C GLN A 9 -9.98 0.12 -16.16
N ARG A 10 -8.91 0.93 -16.16
CA ARG A 10 -7.76 0.79 -17.08
C ARG A 10 -6.76 -0.29 -16.63
N CYS A 11 -6.81 -0.69 -15.36
CA CYS A 11 -5.87 -1.65 -14.81
C CYS A 11 -6.08 -3.04 -15.43
N ILE A 12 -5.04 -3.61 -16.03
CA ILE A 12 -5.05 -4.94 -16.64
C ILE A 12 -4.58 -6.06 -15.69
N ARG A 13 -4.47 -5.76 -14.38
CA ARG A 13 -4.08 -6.71 -13.32
C ARG A 13 -2.78 -7.50 -13.61
N CYS A 14 -1.81 -6.88 -14.30
CA CYS A 14 -0.52 -7.51 -14.62
C CYS A 14 0.45 -7.64 -13.43
N TYR A 15 0.17 -6.97 -12.31
CA TYR A 15 1.00 -6.92 -11.11
C TYR A 15 2.44 -6.39 -11.29
N ALA A 16 2.77 -5.75 -12.40
CA ALA A 16 4.09 -5.13 -12.61
C ALA A 16 4.45 -4.13 -11.48
N CYS A 17 3.47 -3.33 -11.03
CA CYS A 17 3.65 -2.40 -9.92
C CYS A 17 4.02 -3.05 -8.58
N ARG A 18 3.59 -4.31 -8.35
CA ARG A 18 3.99 -5.11 -7.18
C ARG A 18 5.39 -5.66 -7.38
N ASN A 19 5.66 -6.26 -8.54
CA ASN A 19 6.93 -6.95 -8.81
C ASN A 19 8.12 -5.99 -8.88
N ALA A 20 7.88 -4.74 -9.26
CA ALA A 20 8.90 -3.68 -9.24
C ALA A 20 9.15 -3.08 -7.85
N CYS A 21 8.30 -3.36 -6.85
CA CYS A 21 8.42 -2.77 -5.53
C CYS A 21 9.50 -3.50 -4.70
N PRO A 22 10.61 -2.84 -4.31
CA PRO A 22 11.67 -3.48 -3.54
C PRO A 22 11.23 -3.86 -2.11
N MET A 23 10.16 -3.22 -1.61
CA MET A 23 9.64 -3.43 -0.26
C MET A 23 8.57 -4.54 -0.18
N CYS A 24 8.11 -5.07 -1.32
CA CYS A 24 7.13 -6.14 -1.36
C CYS A 24 7.81 -7.51 -1.21
N VAL A 25 7.84 -8.05 0.02
CA VAL A 25 8.57 -9.28 0.34
C VAL A 25 7.69 -10.53 0.40
N CYS A 26 6.37 -10.39 0.25
CA CYS A 26 5.40 -11.47 0.45
C CYS A 26 5.60 -12.67 -0.50
N ARG A 27 6.32 -12.47 -1.62
CA ARG A 27 6.64 -13.46 -2.66
C ARG A 27 5.49 -14.46 -2.86
N ASP A 28 5.63 -15.67 -2.34
CA ASP A 28 4.76 -16.82 -2.60
C ASP A 28 3.41 -16.78 -1.87
N HIS A 29 3.29 -16.00 -0.79
CA HIS A 29 2.07 -15.91 0.03
C HIS A 29 1.32 -14.58 -0.17
N CYS A 30 1.48 -13.97 -1.34
CA CYS A 30 0.79 -12.72 -1.66
C CYS A 30 -0.67 -12.96 -2.02
N ILE A 31 -1.57 -12.07 -1.55
CA ILE A 31 -2.99 -12.03 -1.96
C ILE A 31 -3.21 -12.00 -3.48
N ALA A 32 -2.24 -11.51 -4.25
CA ALA A 32 -2.30 -11.51 -5.71
C ALA A 32 -2.20 -12.92 -6.33
N GLN A 33 -1.59 -13.87 -5.62
CA GLN A 33 -1.16 -15.17 -6.14
C GLN A 33 -1.71 -16.35 -5.35
N THR A 34 -1.88 -16.22 -4.04
CA THR A 34 -2.42 -17.32 -3.21
C THR A 34 -3.86 -17.63 -3.59
N ARG A 35 -4.16 -18.92 -3.69
CA ARG A 35 -5.50 -19.45 -3.92
C ARG A 35 -6.10 -20.10 -2.68
N ASP A 36 -5.25 -20.34 -1.67
CA ASP A 36 -5.64 -20.94 -0.40
C ASP A 36 -4.91 -20.23 0.76
N PRO A 37 -5.65 -19.46 1.60
CA PRO A 37 -7.05 -19.11 1.46
C PRO A 37 -7.28 -18.17 0.27
N GLY A 38 -8.45 -18.24 -0.36
CA GLY A 38 -8.84 -17.37 -1.49
C GLY A 38 -9.18 -15.93 -1.06
N TRP A 39 -8.20 -15.18 -0.56
CA TRP A 39 -8.38 -13.82 -0.02
C TRP A 39 -8.89 -12.78 -1.04
N ALA A 40 -8.56 -12.96 -2.32
CA ALA A 40 -9.01 -12.09 -3.39
C ALA A 40 -9.66 -12.89 -4.52
N SER A 41 -10.75 -12.36 -5.04
CA SER A 41 -11.42 -12.88 -6.22
C SER A 41 -10.47 -12.93 -7.43
N GLN A 42 -10.64 -13.95 -8.28
CA GLN A 42 -9.97 -14.00 -9.58
C GLN A 42 -10.64 -13.12 -10.64
N ARG A 43 -11.83 -12.58 -10.35
CA ARG A 43 -12.48 -11.58 -11.21
C ARG A 43 -11.64 -10.32 -11.26
N ASP A 44 -11.57 -9.69 -12.43
CA ASP A 44 -10.82 -8.46 -12.62
C ASP A 44 -11.74 -7.23 -12.52
N GLY A 45 -12.74 -7.29 -11.65
CA GLY A 45 -13.62 -6.16 -11.40
C GLY A 45 -12.86 -4.95 -10.88
N VAL A 46 -13.43 -3.76 -11.09
CA VAL A 46 -12.86 -2.50 -10.57
C VAL A 46 -12.65 -2.57 -9.05
N GLU A 47 -13.61 -3.16 -8.33
CA GLU A 47 -13.57 -3.34 -6.89
C GLU A 47 -12.44 -4.29 -6.47
N ASP A 48 -12.27 -5.42 -7.16
CA ASP A 48 -11.19 -6.38 -6.91
C ASP A 48 -9.80 -5.76 -7.16
N LYS A 49 -9.66 -5.01 -8.26
CA LYS A 49 -8.43 -4.29 -8.61
C LYS A 49 -8.11 -3.22 -7.57
N PHE A 50 -9.12 -2.48 -7.11
CA PHE A 50 -8.95 -1.46 -6.07
C PHE A 50 -8.60 -2.09 -4.72
N PHE A 51 -9.29 -3.17 -4.34
CA PHE A 51 -9.02 -3.92 -3.11
C PHE A 51 -7.57 -4.40 -3.04
N PHE A 52 -7.05 -4.98 -4.13
CA PHE A 52 -5.64 -5.35 -4.22
C PHE A 52 -4.70 -4.15 -3.98
N GLN A 53 -4.98 -3.00 -4.61
CA GLN A 53 -4.14 -1.81 -4.45
C GLN A 53 -4.18 -1.25 -3.03
N MET A 54 -5.32 -1.34 -2.35
CA MET A 54 -5.45 -0.95 -0.94
C MET A 54 -4.64 -1.87 -0.02
N ILE A 55 -4.77 -3.19 -0.17
CA ILE A 55 -3.96 -4.15 0.61
C ILE A 55 -2.46 -3.95 0.36
N HIS A 56 -2.06 -3.81 -0.92
CA HIS A 56 -0.66 -3.57 -1.26
C HIS A 56 -0.14 -2.25 -0.68
N ALA A 57 -0.93 -1.18 -0.70
CA ALA A 57 -0.55 0.09 -0.08
C ALA A 57 -0.44 -0.06 1.44
N SER A 58 -1.42 -0.70 2.11
CA SER A 58 -1.43 -0.91 3.55
C SER A 58 -0.24 -1.76 4.03
N HIS A 59 0.14 -2.82 3.32
CA HIS A 59 1.33 -3.61 3.63
C HIS A 59 2.64 -2.78 3.59
N LEU A 60 2.64 -1.66 2.88
CA LEU A 60 3.77 -0.76 2.73
C LEU A 60 3.69 0.49 3.62
N ALA A 61 2.63 0.64 4.43
CA ALA A 61 2.52 1.73 5.38
C ALA A 61 3.72 1.72 6.35
N GLY A 62 4.43 2.84 6.42
CA GLY A 62 5.66 2.97 7.21
C GLY A 62 6.90 2.27 6.60
N ARG A 63 6.83 1.80 5.36
CA ARG A 63 7.95 1.14 4.66
C ARG A 63 8.24 1.73 3.28
N CYS A 64 7.26 2.36 2.65
CA CYS A 64 7.43 2.95 1.32
C CYS A 64 8.29 4.22 1.38
N THR A 65 9.43 4.21 0.69
CA THR A 65 10.33 5.36 0.55
C THR A 65 9.99 6.28 -0.64
N GLU A 66 8.83 6.09 -1.26
CA GLU A 66 8.37 6.85 -2.43
C GLU A 66 9.27 6.77 -3.68
N CYS A 67 9.99 5.65 -3.87
CA CYS A 67 10.91 5.48 -5.01
C CYS A 67 10.25 5.51 -6.41
N GLY A 68 8.92 5.45 -6.52
CA GLY A 68 8.19 5.61 -7.77
C GLY A 68 8.19 4.41 -8.73
N GLU A 69 8.92 3.33 -8.42
CA GLU A 69 9.02 2.13 -9.27
C GLU A 69 7.67 1.51 -9.61
N CYS A 70 6.72 1.55 -8.68
CA CYS A 70 5.37 1.01 -8.91
C CYS A 70 4.57 1.77 -9.98
N GLU A 71 4.80 3.08 -10.13
CA GLU A 71 4.18 3.92 -11.15
C GLU A 71 4.93 3.80 -12.47
N ARG A 72 6.28 3.85 -12.43
CA ARG A 72 7.16 3.65 -13.58
C ARG A 72 6.89 2.32 -14.30
N ALA A 73 6.66 1.24 -13.54
CA ALA A 73 6.43 -0.09 -14.08
C ALA A 73 5.00 -0.32 -14.64
N CYS A 74 4.07 0.62 -14.46
CA CYS A 74 2.69 0.43 -14.89
C CYS A 74 2.56 0.65 -16.41
N PRO A 75 2.22 -0.38 -17.22
CA PRO A 75 2.16 -0.24 -18.68
C PRO A 75 1.00 0.65 -19.16
N VAL A 76 0.06 0.98 -18.27
CA VAL A 76 -1.10 1.83 -18.54
C VAL A 76 -1.04 3.15 -17.75
N ASN A 77 0.12 3.53 -17.21
CA ASN A 77 0.34 4.82 -16.56
C ASN A 77 -0.69 5.16 -15.46
N ILE A 78 -1.04 4.18 -14.62
CA ILE A 78 -1.85 4.44 -13.44
C ILE A 78 -0.93 5.06 -12.37
N PRO A 79 -1.35 6.16 -11.72
CA PRO A 79 -0.51 6.84 -10.74
C PRO A 79 -0.51 6.12 -9.38
N ILE A 80 0.02 4.90 -9.36
CA ILE A 80 -0.02 3.98 -8.20
C ILE A 80 0.71 4.55 -6.98
N LEU A 81 1.72 5.42 -7.19
CA LEU A 81 2.50 6.05 -6.12
C LEU A 81 1.64 6.97 -5.25
N LEU A 82 0.58 7.57 -5.81
CA LEU A 82 -0.31 8.47 -5.05
C LEU A 82 -0.95 7.79 -3.84
N LEU A 83 -1.28 6.49 -3.94
CA LEU A 83 -1.79 5.73 -2.79
C LEU A 83 -0.75 5.63 -1.66
N LYS A 84 0.54 5.48 -2.02
CA LYS A 84 1.63 5.29 -1.05
C LYS A 84 1.97 6.62 -0.40
N ARG A 85 1.99 7.72 -1.18
CA ARG A 85 2.11 9.09 -0.68
C ARG A 85 1.02 9.44 0.33
N LYS A 86 -0.24 9.06 0.04
CA LYS A 86 -1.33 9.26 1.00
C LYS A 86 -1.06 8.51 2.31
N LEU A 87 -0.69 7.24 2.26
CA LEU A 87 -0.38 6.49 3.49
C LEU A 87 0.85 7.02 4.22
N ASN A 88 1.91 7.43 3.51
CA ASN A 88 3.07 8.06 4.14
C ASN A 88 2.70 9.37 4.84
N ARG A 89 1.74 10.12 4.28
CA ARG A 89 1.19 11.29 4.96
C ARG A 89 0.47 10.93 6.25
N GLU A 90 -0.36 9.88 6.24
CA GLU A 90 -0.98 9.36 7.47
C GLU A 90 0.07 8.91 8.49
N MET A 91 1.16 8.25 8.05
CA MET A 91 2.24 7.83 8.94
C MET A 91 2.95 9.02 9.62
N LEU A 92 3.14 10.11 8.88
CA LEU A 92 3.70 11.34 9.43
C LEU A 92 2.74 12.01 10.41
N ASP A 93 1.47 12.17 10.01
CA ASP A 93 0.49 12.91 10.79
C ASP A 93 0.12 12.16 12.09
N LEU A 94 0.00 10.82 12.05
CA LEU A 94 -0.41 9.99 13.20
C LEU A 94 0.75 9.50 14.06
N PHE A 95 1.97 9.36 13.51
CA PHE A 95 3.09 8.72 14.22
C PHE A 95 4.41 9.50 14.14
N ASP A 96 4.43 10.69 13.54
CA ASP A 96 5.64 11.46 13.25
C ASP A 96 6.71 10.70 12.46
N TYR A 97 6.30 9.72 11.68
CA TYR A 97 7.23 8.76 11.10
C TYR A 97 7.40 8.96 9.58
N ARG A 98 8.66 8.96 9.13
CA ARG A 98 9.03 8.96 7.71
C ARG A 98 9.87 7.73 7.37
N ALA A 99 9.36 6.90 6.47
CA ALA A 99 10.07 5.71 6.04
C ALA A 99 11.37 6.06 5.30
N GLY A 100 12.45 5.36 5.63
CA GLY A 100 13.74 5.45 4.94
C GLY A 100 14.59 6.69 5.23
N VAL A 101 14.25 7.47 6.27
CA VAL A 101 15.04 8.64 6.69
C VAL A 101 16.08 8.27 7.75
N ASP A 102 15.68 7.50 8.75
CA ASP A 102 16.54 7.06 9.86
C ASP A 102 16.57 5.51 9.87
N PRO A 103 17.75 4.88 9.72
CA PRO A 103 17.88 3.42 9.75
C PRO A 103 17.64 2.80 11.12
N ASP A 104 17.83 3.56 12.22
CA ASP A 104 17.65 3.08 13.59
C ASP A 104 16.21 3.28 14.09
N ALA A 105 15.42 4.10 13.40
CA ALA A 105 14.02 4.33 13.72
C ALA A 105 13.16 3.07 13.47
N LYS A 106 12.40 2.66 14.49
CA LYS A 106 11.46 1.54 14.39
C LYS A 106 10.16 2.00 13.70
N PRO A 107 9.69 1.33 12.63
CA PRO A 107 8.41 1.65 12.02
C PRO A 107 7.24 1.49 13.02
N PRO A 108 6.27 2.42 13.06
CA PRO A 108 5.20 2.40 14.05
C PRO A 108 4.39 1.11 14.05
N LEU A 109 4.11 0.55 12.86
CA LEU A 109 3.37 -0.72 12.69
C LEU A 109 4.19 -1.98 12.99
N LEU A 110 5.43 -1.83 13.45
CA LEU A 110 6.31 -2.90 13.95
C LEU A 110 6.63 -2.74 15.43
N SER A 111 5.99 -1.80 16.10
CA SER A 111 6.09 -1.57 17.54
C SER A 111 4.70 -1.58 18.16
N PHE A 112 4.66 -1.73 19.48
CA PHE A 112 3.45 -1.59 20.26
C PHE A 112 3.66 -0.48 21.29
N LYS A 113 2.71 0.44 21.35
CA LYS A 113 2.56 1.42 22.42
C LYS A 113 1.13 1.33 22.93
N VAL A 114 0.95 1.50 24.24
CA VAL A 114 -0.38 1.48 24.86
C VAL A 114 -1.17 2.72 24.48
N GLU A 115 -0.50 3.86 24.33
CA GLU A 115 -1.10 5.13 23.92
C GLU A 115 -0.17 5.78 22.89
N GLU A 116 -0.75 6.26 21.79
CA GLU A 116 -0.03 6.99 20.74
C GLU A 116 -0.21 8.50 20.92
N GLU A 117 0.89 9.25 20.85
CA GLU A 117 0.90 10.68 21.17
C GLU A 117 -0.02 11.54 20.29
N ARG A 118 -0.24 11.11 19.03
CA ARG A 118 -1.02 11.86 18.03
C ARG A 118 -2.34 11.17 17.65
N ILE A 119 -2.72 10.08 18.32
CA ILE A 119 -3.99 9.38 18.07
C ILE A 119 -4.89 9.51 19.29
N ASN A 120 -6.04 10.16 19.13
CA ASN A 120 -7.03 10.26 20.19
C ASN A 120 -7.93 9.01 20.22
N GLU A 121 -7.56 8.03 21.03
CA GLU A 121 -8.31 6.76 21.14
C GLU A 121 -9.56 6.84 22.03
N ARG A 122 -9.65 7.84 22.90
CA ARG A 122 -10.71 7.93 23.94
C ARG A 122 -11.66 9.12 23.79
N GLY A 123 -11.59 9.83 22.66
CA GLY A 123 -12.44 10.96 22.34
C GLY A 123 -13.79 10.51 21.76
N TRP A 124 -14.77 10.31 22.65
CA TRP A 124 -16.20 10.41 22.32
C TRP A 124 -16.67 11.84 22.56
#